data_AF-A0A2V5ZUH1-F1
#
_entry.id   AF-A0A2V5ZUH1-F1
#
_cell.length_a   1.000
_cell.length_b   1.000
_cell.length_c   1.000
_cell.angle_alpha   90.00
_cell.angle_beta   90.00
_cell.angle_gamma   90.00
#
_symmetry.space_group_name_H-M   'P 1'
#
loop_
_entity.id
_entity.type
_entity.pdbx_description
1 polymer ?
#
loop_
_entity_poly.entity_id
_entity_poly.type
_entity_poly.pdbx_seq_one_letter_code
_entity_poly.pdbx_strand_id
1 'polypeptide(L)'
;MPLPVKRRSVFAFVFASLALPSSTAIAAGEWQVIKVNGHDYLSVDNISKFYGLPAEVAPSGAKIQSEKADVPLAFVSGSREAMINGARSWLCFPVLEQDGKSLVSRTDVVKTIEPLVRPHRVPSVGNVQTVVLDPGHGGHDKGQVSRYGAEKDFALDVARKLRPILQAKGLRVIMTREGDYFVPLEVRAKIANSARNSIFVSIHFNATNDDPNATGFEIFSFTPRGAPSTSDGNVTASSVNMQPGTSVDAQSMALSACIYHSLLGHLPEYDRGIKRARFAVLRLTKVPAVLIEGGFLTERGESKLISNKDWRAKLAGAIGIGIENYQALPIKKQPPTLVADYRRQTKSAPVEPVIQDGIVKDAGGTVKEADASLLQLVGRSALLSQPRTSTPAPTASLESAPIVP
;
A
#
# COMPACT_ATOMS: atom_id res chain seq x y z
N MET A 1 -64.81 68.75 13.21
CA MET A 1 -63.98 68.02 12.22
C MET A 1 -62.85 67.29 12.94
N PRO A 2 -62.91 65.97 13.12
CA PRO A 2 -61.78 65.17 13.59
C PRO A 2 -61.15 64.33 12.45
N LEU A 3 -59.82 64.28 12.46
CA LEU A 3 -58.93 63.59 11.51
C LEU A 3 -59.02 62.04 11.60
N PRO A 4 -58.65 61.29 10.54
CA PRO A 4 -58.80 59.84 10.49
C PRO A 4 -57.59 59.10 11.10
N VAL A 5 -57.90 58.02 11.84
CA VAL A 5 -56.93 57.06 12.41
C VAL A 5 -56.58 56.00 11.37
N LYS A 6 -55.29 55.86 11.03
CA LYS A 6 -54.77 54.79 10.15
C LYS A 6 -54.73 53.44 10.90
N ARG A 7 -55.43 52.43 10.38
CA ARG A 7 -55.28 51.02 10.79
C ARG A 7 -53.94 50.47 10.30
N ARG A 8 -53.16 49.85 11.21
CA ARG A 8 -52.00 49.02 10.86
C ARG A 8 -52.44 47.55 10.84
N SER A 9 -52.26 46.90 9.70
CA SER A 9 -52.46 45.45 9.54
C SER A 9 -51.26 44.69 10.10
N VAL A 10 -51.49 43.76 11.02
CA VAL A 10 -50.49 42.83 11.55
C VAL A 10 -50.44 41.61 10.63
N PHE A 11 -49.30 41.35 9.98
CA PHE A 11 -49.05 40.11 9.27
C PHE A 11 -48.61 39.03 10.28
N ALA A 12 -49.41 37.98 10.42
CA ALA A 12 -49.03 36.78 11.18
C ALA A 12 -48.11 35.90 10.31
N PHE A 13 -46.86 35.72 10.73
CA PHE A 13 -45.95 34.74 10.14
C PHE A 13 -46.31 33.34 10.65
N VAL A 14 -46.82 32.50 9.75
CA VAL A 14 -46.97 31.07 9.99
C VAL A 14 -45.60 30.43 9.84
N PHE A 15 -45.00 30.00 10.96
CA PHE A 15 -43.81 29.14 10.94
C PHE A 15 -44.24 27.73 10.51
N ALA A 16 -44.02 27.39 9.24
CA ALA A 16 -44.06 26.01 8.78
C ALA A 16 -42.81 25.29 9.32
N SER A 17 -42.98 24.47 10.35
CA SER A 17 -41.96 23.55 10.84
C SER A 17 -41.71 22.49 9.77
N LEU A 18 -40.66 22.66 8.97
CA LEU A 18 -40.12 21.57 8.14
C LEU A 18 -39.59 20.49 9.09
N ALA A 19 -40.30 19.37 9.17
CA ALA A 19 -39.77 18.15 9.76
C ALA A 19 -38.57 17.70 8.90
N LEU A 20 -37.36 17.92 9.41
CA LEU A 20 -36.16 17.32 8.84
C LEU A 20 -36.33 15.80 8.88
N PRO A 21 -36.08 15.06 7.78
CA PRO A 21 -36.10 13.61 7.81
C PRO A 21 -35.08 13.17 8.85
N SER A 22 -35.57 12.51 9.90
CA SER A 22 -34.73 11.89 10.91
C SER A 22 -33.92 10.82 10.21
N SER A 23 -32.62 11.07 10.01
CA SER A 23 -31.71 10.01 9.60
C SER A 23 -31.76 8.94 10.69
N THR A 24 -32.42 7.83 10.42
CA THR A 24 -32.26 6.63 11.22
C THR A 24 -30.81 6.23 11.08
N ALA A 25 -29.99 6.61 12.07
CA ALA A 25 -28.71 5.96 12.26
C ALA A 25 -29.04 4.48 12.45
N ILE A 26 -28.77 3.68 11.42
CA ILE A 26 -28.81 2.22 11.53
C ILE A 26 -27.88 1.92 12.70
N ALA A 27 -28.45 1.45 13.82
CA ALA A 27 -27.64 0.97 14.93
C ALA A 27 -26.73 -0.10 14.35
N ALA A 28 -25.43 0.19 14.27
CA ALA A 28 -24.44 -0.80 13.87
C ALA A 28 -24.61 -1.96 14.85
N GLY A 29 -25.12 -3.09 14.38
CA GLY A 29 -25.32 -4.27 15.23
C GLY A 29 -24.00 -4.59 15.96
N GLU A 30 -24.09 -4.97 17.22
CA GLU A 30 -22.91 -5.28 18.02
C GLU A 30 -22.01 -6.32 17.31
N TRP A 31 -20.70 -6.14 17.38
CA TRP A 31 -19.74 -7.10 16.86
C TRP A 31 -19.93 -8.46 17.57
N GLN A 32 -20.30 -9.48 16.81
CA GLN A 32 -20.49 -10.83 17.34
C GLN A 32 -19.19 -11.61 17.19
N VAL A 33 -18.38 -11.59 18.26
CA VAL A 33 -17.11 -12.32 18.30
C VAL A 33 -17.36 -13.81 18.51
N ILE A 34 -16.91 -14.62 17.56
CA ILE A 34 -16.93 -16.08 17.60
C ILE A 34 -15.51 -16.55 17.91
N LYS A 35 -15.34 -17.40 18.94
CA LYS A 35 -14.04 -17.96 19.29
C LYS A 35 -13.80 -19.28 18.58
N VAL A 36 -12.71 -19.36 17.82
CA VAL A 36 -12.27 -20.60 17.16
C VAL A 36 -10.83 -20.86 17.58
N ASN A 37 -10.59 -21.99 18.25
CA ASN A 37 -9.26 -22.37 18.75
C ASN A 37 -8.52 -21.26 19.53
N GLY A 38 -9.26 -20.48 20.34
CA GLY A 38 -8.70 -19.38 21.13
C GLY A 38 -8.50 -18.06 20.37
N HIS A 39 -8.79 -18.01 19.08
CA HIS A 39 -8.73 -16.80 18.25
C HIS A 39 -10.12 -16.19 18.05
N ASP A 40 -10.17 -14.85 17.95
CA ASP A 40 -11.41 -14.10 17.70
C ASP A 40 -11.70 -14.01 16.20
N TYR A 41 -12.92 -14.37 15.82
CA TYR A 41 -13.45 -14.28 14.46
C TYR A 41 -14.78 -13.54 14.45
N LEU A 42 -15.16 -13.05 13.26
CA LEU A 42 -16.46 -12.44 13.00
C LEU A 42 -17.05 -13.05 11.73
N SER A 43 -18.37 -13.20 11.67
CA SER A 43 -19.00 -13.70 10.45
C SER A 43 -18.93 -12.66 9.33
N VAL A 44 -18.85 -13.13 8.08
CA VAL A 44 -18.89 -12.27 6.88
C VAL A 44 -20.18 -11.43 6.87
N ASP A 45 -21.31 -12.00 7.28
CA ASP A 45 -22.58 -11.28 7.49
C ASP A 45 -22.46 -10.11 8.47
N ASN A 46 -21.80 -10.32 9.61
CA ASN A 46 -21.64 -9.28 10.62
C ASN A 46 -20.72 -8.16 10.13
N ILE A 47 -19.64 -8.52 9.42
CA ILE A 47 -18.73 -7.59 8.74
C ILE A 47 -19.48 -6.78 7.69
N SER A 48 -20.22 -7.44 6.78
CA SER A 48 -21.02 -6.82 5.73
C SER A 48 -22.01 -5.79 6.29
N LYS A 49 -22.79 -6.19 7.30
CA LYS A 49 -23.77 -5.31 7.98
C LYS A 49 -23.11 -4.12 8.65
N PHE A 50 -21.97 -4.32 9.33
CA PHE A 50 -21.26 -3.24 10.03
C PHE A 50 -20.69 -2.20 9.06
N TYR A 51 -20.09 -2.63 7.95
CA TYR A 51 -19.56 -1.70 6.94
C TYR A 51 -20.63 -1.17 5.99
N GLY A 52 -21.82 -1.76 5.96
CA GLY A 52 -22.86 -1.45 4.98
C GLY A 52 -22.44 -1.85 3.56
N LEU A 53 -21.63 -2.90 3.43
CA LEU A 53 -21.03 -3.33 2.17
C LEU A 53 -21.46 -4.76 1.84
N PRO A 54 -22.04 -5.03 0.66
CA PRO A 54 -22.32 -6.39 0.21
C PRO A 54 -21.06 -7.25 0.28
N ALA A 55 -21.21 -8.49 0.75
CA ALA A 55 -20.13 -9.44 0.80
C ALA A 55 -20.56 -10.78 0.19
N GLU A 56 -19.63 -11.42 -0.52
CA GLU A 56 -19.83 -12.74 -1.09
C GLU A 56 -18.72 -13.69 -0.64
N VAL A 57 -19.07 -14.98 -0.49
CA VAL A 57 -18.12 -16.03 -0.17
C VAL A 57 -18.25 -17.13 -1.22
N ALA A 58 -17.21 -17.31 -2.01
CA ALA A 58 -17.14 -18.38 -3.00
C ALA A 58 -16.77 -19.72 -2.32
N PRO A 59 -17.17 -20.86 -2.90
CA PRO A 59 -16.79 -22.19 -2.42
C PRO A 59 -15.26 -22.41 -2.43
N SER A 60 -14.79 -23.33 -1.59
CA SER A 60 -13.38 -23.71 -1.54
C SER A 60 -12.85 -24.16 -2.90
N GLY A 61 -11.63 -23.74 -3.24
CA GLY A 61 -10.97 -24.04 -4.52
C GLY A 61 -11.51 -23.23 -5.71
N ALA A 62 -12.58 -22.45 -5.53
CA ALA A 62 -13.01 -21.50 -6.55
C ALA A 62 -11.96 -20.40 -6.71
N LYS A 63 -11.71 -20.00 -7.95
CA LYS A 63 -11.03 -18.73 -8.22
C LYS A 63 -12.02 -17.60 -8.00
N ILE A 64 -11.59 -16.49 -7.40
CA ILE A 64 -12.38 -15.25 -7.42
C ILE A 64 -12.44 -14.79 -8.88
N GLN A 65 -13.58 -15.02 -9.54
CA GLN A 65 -13.79 -14.71 -10.96
C GLN A 65 -14.20 -13.24 -11.20
N SER A 66 -14.34 -12.45 -10.14
CA SER A 66 -15.04 -11.17 -10.18
C SER A 66 -14.10 -9.98 -9.96
N GLU A 67 -13.78 -9.29 -11.05
CA GLU A 67 -13.55 -7.83 -11.08
C GLU A 67 -14.89 -7.06 -11.10
N LYS A 68 -16.02 -7.68 -10.71
CA LYS A 68 -17.28 -6.96 -10.71
C LYS A 68 -17.22 -5.90 -9.60
N ALA A 69 -17.18 -4.65 -10.02
CA ALA A 69 -17.07 -3.47 -9.16
C ALA A 69 -18.26 -3.29 -8.19
N ASP A 70 -19.26 -4.17 -8.23
CA ASP A 70 -20.47 -4.17 -7.40
C ASP A 70 -20.34 -4.98 -6.09
N VAL A 71 -19.34 -5.86 -5.96
CA VAL A 71 -19.08 -6.63 -4.73
C VAL A 71 -17.80 -6.14 -4.05
N PRO A 72 -17.89 -5.23 -3.08
CA PRO A 72 -16.73 -4.63 -2.43
C PRO A 72 -15.98 -5.59 -1.50
N LEU A 73 -16.60 -6.69 -1.07
CA LEU A 73 -15.97 -7.71 -0.23
C LEU A 73 -16.26 -9.10 -0.81
N ALA A 74 -15.25 -9.74 -1.41
CA ALA A 74 -15.36 -11.12 -1.88
C ALA A 74 -14.32 -12.00 -1.19
N PHE A 75 -14.75 -13.18 -0.78
CA PHE A 75 -13.93 -14.13 -0.05
C PHE A 75 -13.97 -15.51 -0.71
N VAL A 76 -12.97 -16.35 -0.44
CA VAL A 76 -13.02 -17.77 -0.81
C VAL A 76 -12.92 -18.60 0.45
N SER A 77 -13.93 -19.44 0.67
CA SER A 77 -13.98 -20.35 1.81
C SER A 77 -12.75 -21.26 1.84
N GLY A 78 -12.12 -21.43 3.00
CA GLY A 78 -10.87 -22.19 3.16
C GLY A 78 -9.60 -21.52 2.63
N SER A 79 -9.70 -20.34 2.02
CA SER A 79 -8.57 -19.61 1.44
C SER A 79 -8.23 -18.35 2.23
N ARG A 80 -6.98 -17.90 2.10
CA ARG A 80 -6.51 -16.57 2.56
C ARG A 80 -6.77 -15.49 1.51
N GLU A 81 -7.23 -15.84 0.32
CA GLU A 81 -7.46 -14.89 -0.75
C GLU A 81 -8.80 -14.15 -0.58
N ALA A 82 -8.77 -12.83 -0.73
CA ALA A 82 -9.95 -11.98 -0.73
C ALA A 82 -9.83 -10.89 -1.80
N MET A 83 -10.98 -10.36 -2.23
CA MET A 83 -11.10 -9.15 -3.03
C MET A 83 -11.74 -8.08 -2.17
N ILE A 84 -11.06 -6.94 -2.00
CA ILE A 84 -11.54 -5.84 -1.16
C ILE A 84 -11.47 -4.55 -1.99
N ASN A 85 -12.62 -3.99 -2.35
CA ASN A 85 -12.77 -2.81 -3.21
C ASN A 85 -12.03 -2.92 -4.57
N GLY A 86 -11.89 -4.12 -5.13
CA GLY A 86 -11.13 -4.34 -6.38
C GLY A 86 -9.62 -4.58 -6.17
N ALA A 87 -9.14 -4.57 -4.92
CA ALA A 87 -7.79 -5.04 -4.60
C ALA A 87 -7.79 -6.50 -4.16
N ARG A 88 -7.12 -7.37 -4.94
CA ARG A 88 -6.79 -8.72 -4.49
C ARG A 88 -5.87 -8.60 -3.27
N SER A 89 -6.25 -9.23 -2.18
CA SER A 89 -5.59 -9.09 -0.88
C SER A 89 -5.48 -10.45 -0.18
N TRP A 90 -4.30 -10.74 0.37
CA TRP A 90 -4.10 -11.90 1.22
C TRP A 90 -4.42 -11.56 2.68
N LEU A 91 -5.39 -12.29 3.23
CA LEU A 91 -5.70 -12.34 4.64
C LEU A 91 -4.56 -13.01 5.42
N CYS A 92 -4.48 -12.70 6.71
CA CYS A 92 -3.59 -13.32 7.68
C CYS A 92 -3.99 -14.78 7.93
N PHE A 93 -5.29 -15.06 7.98
CA PHE A 93 -5.83 -16.40 8.24
C PHE A 93 -6.85 -16.78 7.17
N PRO A 94 -7.02 -18.08 6.88
CA PRO A 94 -8.03 -18.52 5.93
C PRO A 94 -9.44 -18.20 6.45
N VAL A 95 -10.37 -17.99 5.53
CA VAL A 95 -11.80 -17.89 5.83
C VAL A 95 -12.30 -19.25 6.29
N LEU A 96 -12.83 -19.33 7.50
CA LEU A 96 -13.29 -20.59 8.08
C LEU A 96 -14.79 -20.76 7.88
N GLU A 97 -15.27 -22.00 7.82
CA GLU A 97 -16.69 -22.33 7.93
C GLU A 97 -16.95 -22.95 9.29
N GLN A 98 -17.90 -22.40 10.04
CA GLN A 98 -18.37 -23.00 11.29
C GLN A 98 -19.86 -22.70 11.50
N ASP A 99 -20.65 -23.71 11.83
CA ASP A 99 -22.08 -23.59 12.12
C ASP A 99 -22.87 -22.86 11.02
N GLY A 100 -22.52 -23.13 9.75
CA GLY A 100 -23.12 -22.52 8.57
C GLY A 100 -22.74 -21.04 8.35
N LYS A 101 -21.70 -20.54 9.01
CA LYS A 101 -21.19 -19.18 8.86
C LYS A 101 -19.76 -19.20 8.33
N SER A 102 -19.50 -18.36 7.33
CA SER A 102 -18.14 -18.00 6.92
C SER A 102 -17.55 -16.95 7.87
N LEU A 103 -16.36 -17.22 8.37
CA LEU A 103 -15.71 -16.47 9.45
C LEU A 103 -14.38 -15.87 8.98
N VAL A 104 -14.20 -14.59 9.26
CA VAL A 104 -12.96 -13.85 9.01
C VAL A 104 -12.32 -13.49 10.35
N SER A 105 -10.99 -13.62 10.44
CA SER A 105 -10.28 -13.33 11.68
C SER A 105 -10.44 -11.85 12.08
N ARG A 106 -10.54 -11.58 13.38
CA ARG A 106 -10.56 -10.20 13.90
C ARG A 106 -9.30 -9.43 13.48
N THR A 107 -8.16 -10.10 13.40
CA THR A 107 -6.91 -9.53 12.90
C THR A 107 -7.10 -8.99 11.48
N ASP A 108 -7.72 -9.76 10.59
CA ASP A 108 -7.96 -9.34 9.21
C ASP A 108 -8.99 -8.23 9.09
N VAL A 109 -10.04 -8.25 9.91
CA VAL A 109 -10.99 -7.13 9.97
C VAL A 109 -10.28 -5.81 10.31
N VAL A 110 -9.39 -5.83 11.30
CA VAL A 110 -8.72 -4.62 11.81
C VAL A 110 -7.51 -4.20 10.96
N LYS A 111 -6.73 -5.18 10.47
CA LYS A 111 -5.43 -4.93 9.83
C LYS A 111 -5.49 -4.94 8.31
N THR A 112 -6.52 -5.53 7.71
CA THR A 112 -6.65 -5.65 6.25
C THR A 112 -7.93 -4.96 5.75
N ILE A 113 -9.10 -5.32 6.26
CA ILE A 113 -10.38 -4.80 5.75
C ILE A 113 -10.59 -3.34 6.13
N GLU A 114 -10.48 -2.96 7.41
CA GLU A 114 -10.68 -1.58 7.87
C GLU A 114 -9.84 -0.55 7.09
N PRO A 115 -8.50 -0.70 6.94
CA PRO A 115 -7.70 0.28 6.20
C PRO A 115 -8.00 0.32 4.69
N LEU A 116 -8.53 -0.74 4.08
CA LEU A 116 -8.90 -0.76 2.66
C LEU A 116 -10.30 -0.19 2.41
N VAL A 117 -11.22 -0.38 3.36
CA VAL A 117 -12.62 0.04 3.23
C VAL A 117 -12.83 1.46 3.73
N ARG A 118 -12.22 1.83 4.87
CA ARG A 118 -12.36 3.16 5.49
C ARG A 118 -10.99 3.76 5.83
N PRO A 119 -10.08 3.92 4.85
CA PRO A 119 -8.74 4.45 5.13
C PRO A 119 -8.76 5.80 5.86
N HIS A 120 -9.76 6.65 5.61
CA HIS A 120 -9.92 7.94 6.27
C HIS A 120 -10.14 7.86 7.79
N ARG A 121 -10.46 6.68 8.34
CA ARG A 121 -10.54 6.42 9.79
C ARG A 121 -9.20 6.00 10.38
N VAL A 122 -8.20 5.68 9.56
CA VAL A 122 -6.85 5.34 10.01
C VAL A 122 -6.15 6.63 10.48
N PRO A 123 -5.69 6.70 11.74
CA PRO A 123 -5.06 7.91 12.27
C PRO A 123 -3.83 8.31 11.45
N SER A 124 -3.72 9.59 11.11
CA SER A 124 -2.61 10.17 10.36
C SER A 124 -2.32 9.51 9.00
N VAL A 125 -3.29 8.79 8.42
CA VAL A 125 -3.17 8.25 7.05
C VAL A 125 -2.86 9.39 6.08
N GLY A 126 -2.09 9.13 5.03
CA GLY A 126 -1.83 10.12 3.98
C GLY A 126 -1.04 11.37 4.40
N ASN A 127 -0.67 11.51 5.69
CA ASN A 127 0.18 12.60 6.16
C ASN A 127 1.64 12.33 5.74
N VAL A 128 1.95 12.69 4.49
CA VAL A 128 3.24 12.43 3.84
C VAL A 128 3.82 13.72 3.30
N GLN A 129 5.03 14.02 3.75
CA GLN A 129 5.87 15.10 3.22
C GLN A 129 7.15 14.55 2.57
N THR A 130 7.57 13.35 3.00
CA THR A 130 8.78 12.69 2.52
C THR A 130 8.48 11.30 1.98
N VAL A 131 9.08 10.94 0.85
CA VAL A 131 9.11 9.56 0.36
C VAL A 131 10.55 9.09 0.41
N VAL A 132 10.79 7.99 1.13
CA VAL A 132 12.07 7.28 1.09
C VAL A 132 11.93 6.14 0.09
N LEU A 133 12.63 6.28 -1.05
CA LEU A 133 12.71 5.26 -2.09
C LEU A 133 13.89 4.34 -1.81
N ASP A 134 13.62 3.05 -1.73
CA ASP A 134 14.62 2.02 -1.52
C ASP A 134 14.74 1.13 -2.75
N PRO A 135 15.62 1.46 -3.71
CA PRO A 135 15.93 0.53 -4.78
C PRO A 135 16.71 -0.66 -4.19
N GLY A 136 16.13 -1.86 -4.27
CA GLY A 136 16.67 -3.09 -3.69
C GLY A 136 18.10 -3.40 -4.13
N HIS A 137 18.82 -4.19 -3.33
CA HIS A 137 20.18 -4.68 -3.65
C HIS A 137 21.21 -3.55 -3.85
N GLY A 138 22.27 -3.78 -4.63
CA GLY A 138 23.31 -2.80 -4.98
C GLY A 138 24.72 -3.29 -4.66
N GLY A 139 25.70 -2.83 -5.42
CA GLY A 139 27.10 -3.22 -5.27
C GLY A 139 27.30 -4.71 -5.53
N HIS A 140 27.82 -5.42 -4.53
CA HIS A 140 28.07 -6.86 -4.61
C HIS A 140 26.78 -7.69 -4.64
N ASP A 141 25.70 -7.17 -4.06
CA ASP A 141 24.39 -7.81 -4.08
C ASP A 141 23.70 -7.43 -5.39
N LYS A 142 23.57 -8.40 -6.29
CA LYS A 142 22.99 -8.20 -7.62
C LYS A 142 21.46 -8.30 -7.61
N GLY A 143 20.88 -8.92 -6.58
CA GLY A 143 19.55 -9.50 -6.67
C GLY A 143 19.46 -10.56 -7.77
N GLN A 144 18.26 -10.79 -8.29
CA GLN A 144 18.07 -11.75 -9.38
C GLN A 144 18.74 -11.26 -10.68
N VAL A 145 19.37 -12.19 -11.41
CA VAL A 145 20.01 -11.89 -12.70
C VAL A 145 19.25 -12.57 -13.83
N SER A 146 18.89 -11.79 -14.84
CA SER A 146 18.32 -12.27 -16.10
C SER A 146 19.34 -12.13 -17.23
N ARG A 147 19.00 -12.63 -18.43
CA ARG A 147 19.81 -12.42 -19.63
C ARG A 147 19.95 -10.95 -20.06
N TYR A 148 19.14 -10.05 -19.51
CA TYR A 148 19.11 -8.62 -19.88
C TYR A 148 19.76 -7.71 -18.83
N GLY A 149 20.07 -8.22 -17.64
CA GLY A 149 20.61 -7.42 -16.55
C GLY A 149 20.23 -7.95 -15.16
N ALA A 150 20.72 -7.26 -14.14
CA ALA A 150 20.48 -7.59 -12.74
C ALA A 150 19.38 -6.71 -12.13
N GLU A 151 18.66 -7.26 -11.17
CA GLU A 151 17.60 -6.59 -10.42
C GLU A 151 18.04 -5.24 -9.85
N LYS A 152 19.24 -5.19 -9.27
CA LYS A 152 19.80 -3.95 -8.70
C LYS A 152 19.79 -2.76 -9.66
N ASP A 153 19.99 -3.01 -10.95
CA ASP A 153 20.06 -1.97 -11.98
C ASP A 153 18.66 -1.49 -12.37
N PHE A 154 17.73 -2.44 -12.51
CA PHE A 154 16.33 -2.14 -12.83
C PHE A 154 15.64 -1.40 -11.69
N ALA A 155 15.82 -1.86 -10.44
CA ALA A 155 15.25 -1.22 -9.25
C ALA A 155 15.74 0.22 -9.11
N LEU A 156 17.05 0.45 -9.31
CA LEU A 156 17.64 1.79 -9.28
C LEU A 156 17.07 2.70 -10.38
N ASP A 157 16.89 2.16 -11.59
CA ASP A 157 16.34 2.93 -12.72
C ASP A 157 14.87 3.33 -12.47
N VAL A 158 14.04 2.45 -11.91
CA VAL A 158 12.66 2.80 -11.51
C VAL A 158 12.68 3.90 -10.45
N ALA A 159 13.49 3.76 -9.40
CA ALA A 159 13.56 4.76 -8.33
C ALA A 159 14.03 6.13 -8.84
N ARG A 160 15.00 6.16 -9.76
CA ARG A 160 15.48 7.39 -10.42
C ARG A 160 14.41 8.05 -11.29
N LYS A 161 13.56 7.27 -11.96
CA LYS A 161 12.41 7.76 -12.74
C LYS A 161 11.27 8.27 -11.84
N LEU A 162 11.03 7.59 -10.72
CA LEU A 162 9.99 7.95 -9.77
C LEU A 162 10.31 9.23 -8.99
N ARG A 163 11.59 9.45 -8.62
CA ARG A 163 12.03 10.62 -7.88
C ARG A 163 11.52 11.96 -8.44
N PRO A 164 11.78 12.34 -9.72
CA PRO A 164 11.31 13.62 -10.25
C PRO A 164 9.78 13.71 -10.31
N ILE A 165 9.07 12.60 -10.51
CA ILE A 165 7.59 12.55 -10.51
C ILE A 165 7.06 12.95 -9.13
N LEU A 166 7.66 12.43 -8.06
CA LEU A 166 7.27 12.76 -6.68
C LEU A 166 7.68 14.18 -6.29
N GLN A 167 8.88 14.62 -6.69
CA GLN A 167 9.35 15.99 -6.43
C GLN A 167 8.46 17.03 -7.11
N ALA A 168 7.99 16.78 -8.33
CA ALA A 168 7.05 17.65 -9.03
C ALA A 168 5.69 17.78 -8.31
N LYS A 169 5.35 16.83 -7.42
CA LYS A 169 4.17 16.88 -6.56
C LYS A 169 4.43 17.53 -5.20
N GLY A 170 5.60 18.15 -5.01
CA GLY A 170 5.98 18.82 -3.77
C GLY A 170 6.45 17.88 -2.66
N LEU A 171 6.68 16.59 -2.95
CA LEU A 171 7.20 15.64 -1.98
C LEU A 171 8.73 15.71 -1.93
N ARG A 172 9.28 15.72 -0.71
CA ARG A 172 10.71 15.51 -0.50
C ARG A 172 11.04 14.05 -0.78
N VAL A 173 12.08 13.78 -1.57
CA VAL A 173 12.49 12.40 -1.90
C VAL A 173 13.88 12.12 -1.36
N ILE A 174 14.01 11.07 -0.55
CA ILE A 174 15.30 10.49 -0.13
C ILE A 174 15.44 9.14 -0.82
N MET A 175 16.62 8.81 -1.32
CA MET A 175 16.92 7.47 -1.81
C MET A 175 17.88 6.78 -0.85
N THR A 176 17.67 5.50 -0.54
CA THR A 176 18.62 4.74 0.31
C THR A 176 19.97 4.56 -0.37
N ARG A 177 19.98 4.47 -1.70
CA ARG A 177 21.15 4.57 -2.56
C ARG A 177 20.84 5.33 -3.85
N GLU A 178 21.77 6.15 -4.29
CA GLU A 178 21.68 6.90 -5.57
C GLU A 178 22.57 6.32 -6.68
N GLY A 179 23.41 5.33 -6.34
CA GLY A 179 24.33 4.65 -7.24
C GLY A 179 24.36 3.13 -7.02
N ASP A 180 25.30 2.47 -7.69
CA ASP A 180 25.52 1.02 -7.56
C ASP A 180 26.47 0.71 -6.40
N TYR A 181 25.96 0.82 -5.18
CA TYR A 181 26.64 0.41 -3.96
C TYR A 181 25.67 -0.31 -3.02
N PHE A 182 26.21 -1.21 -2.21
CA PHE A 182 25.43 -1.96 -1.23
C PHE A 182 25.06 -1.08 -0.04
N VAL A 183 23.82 -1.20 0.43
CA VAL A 183 23.34 -0.59 1.68
C VAL A 183 22.75 -1.69 2.56
N PRO A 184 23.20 -1.89 3.81
CA PRO A 184 22.63 -2.87 4.72
C PRO A 184 21.15 -2.62 5.01
N LEU A 185 20.37 -3.69 5.25
CA LEU A 185 18.92 -3.62 5.44
C LEU A 185 18.53 -2.73 6.63
N GLU A 186 19.29 -2.81 7.73
CA GLU A 186 19.11 -1.98 8.93
C GLU A 186 19.35 -0.50 8.63
N VAL A 187 20.32 -0.20 7.76
CA VAL A 187 20.64 1.18 7.35
C VAL A 187 19.52 1.75 6.49
N ARG A 188 18.97 0.96 5.56
CA ARG A 188 17.79 1.35 4.75
C ARG A 188 16.62 1.75 5.65
N ALA A 189 16.29 0.91 6.63
CA ALA A 189 15.25 1.19 7.61
C ALA A 189 15.58 2.42 8.48
N LYS A 190 16.84 2.57 8.92
CA LYS A 190 17.28 3.73 9.71
C LYS A 190 17.10 5.05 8.96
N ILE A 191 17.40 5.09 7.66
CA ILE A 191 17.17 6.26 6.81
C ILE A 191 15.68 6.63 6.82
N ALA A 192 14.80 5.65 6.60
CA ALA A 192 13.35 5.85 6.63
C ALA A 192 12.85 6.40 7.97
N ASN A 193 13.28 5.76 9.06
CA ASN A 193 12.88 6.08 10.43
C ASN A 193 13.36 7.46 10.91
N SER A 194 14.43 7.97 10.33
CA SER A 194 14.99 9.27 10.71
C SER A 194 14.34 10.43 9.93
N ALA A 195 13.62 10.14 8.84
CA ALA A 195 12.91 11.14 8.08
C ALA A 195 11.56 11.48 8.71
N ARG A 196 11.24 12.77 8.85
CA ARG A 196 9.94 13.23 9.36
C ARG A 196 8.84 13.04 8.31
N ASN A 197 7.64 12.68 8.78
CA ASN A 197 6.43 12.52 7.96
C ASN A 197 6.73 11.74 6.67
N SER A 198 7.46 10.63 6.81
CA SER A 198 7.94 9.83 5.71
C SER A 198 7.09 8.60 5.48
N ILE A 199 7.11 8.12 4.24
CA ILE A 199 6.76 6.73 3.90
C ILE A 199 7.98 6.06 3.29
N PHE A 200 8.01 4.73 3.32
CA PHE A 200 9.08 3.91 2.76
C PHE A 200 8.54 3.04 1.62
N VAL A 201 9.18 3.11 0.46
CA VAL A 201 8.80 2.36 -0.74
C VAL A 201 10.01 1.61 -1.27
N SER A 202 10.06 0.31 -0.98
CA SER A 202 11.07 -0.61 -1.50
C SER A 202 10.67 -1.10 -2.88
N ILE A 203 11.60 -1.07 -3.83
CA ILE A 203 11.37 -1.45 -5.24
C ILE A 203 12.27 -2.63 -5.57
N HIS A 204 11.67 -3.73 -6.00
CA HIS A 204 12.30 -5.01 -6.33
C HIS A 204 11.68 -5.61 -7.60
N PHE A 205 12.33 -6.66 -8.10
CA PHE A 205 11.79 -7.54 -9.13
C PHE A 205 12.02 -8.99 -8.73
N ASN A 206 10.95 -9.76 -8.72
CA ASN A 206 10.90 -11.04 -8.08
C ASN A 206 11.66 -12.12 -8.88
N ALA A 207 11.80 -13.28 -8.26
CA ALA A 207 12.36 -14.48 -8.84
C ALA A 207 11.64 -15.69 -8.26
N THR A 208 11.58 -16.78 -9.01
CA THR A 208 11.08 -18.06 -8.48
C THR A 208 11.78 -19.22 -9.15
N ASN A 209 12.01 -20.28 -8.37
CA ASN A 209 12.52 -21.56 -8.87
C ASN A 209 11.40 -22.57 -9.12
N ASP A 210 10.22 -22.37 -8.52
CA ASP A 210 9.13 -23.35 -8.54
C ASP A 210 8.20 -23.18 -9.73
N ASP A 211 7.98 -21.94 -10.16
CA ASP A 211 7.15 -21.61 -11.31
C ASP A 211 7.90 -20.67 -12.26
N PRO A 212 8.67 -21.19 -13.23
CA PRO A 212 9.39 -20.36 -14.18
C PRO A 212 8.48 -19.50 -15.07
N ASN A 213 7.15 -19.73 -15.06
CA ASN A 213 6.15 -18.95 -15.78
C ASN A 213 5.40 -17.96 -14.88
N ALA A 214 5.82 -17.80 -13.61
CA ALA A 214 5.22 -16.82 -12.72
C ALA A 214 5.37 -15.43 -13.34
N THR A 215 4.24 -14.73 -13.46
CA THR A 215 4.21 -13.35 -13.93
C THR A 215 3.43 -12.45 -13.00
N GLY A 216 3.60 -11.14 -13.16
CA GLY A 216 2.79 -10.12 -12.53
C GLY A 216 3.45 -9.41 -11.36
N PHE A 217 2.78 -8.36 -10.88
CA PHE A 217 3.25 -7.56 -9.75
C PHE A 217 2.61 -8.00 -8.44
N GLU A 218 3.34 -7.84 -7.34
CA GLU A 218 2.85 -8.01 -5.97
C GLU A 218 3.36 -6.88 -5.07
N ILE A 219 2.57 -6.57 -4.03
CA ILE A 219 2.94 -5.57 -3.03
C ILE A 219 2.92 -6.23 -1.66
N PHE A 220 3.96 -6.02 -0.88
CA PHE A 220 4.07 -6.52 0.49
C PHE A 220 3.97 -5.40 1.52
N SER A 221 3.15 -5.66 2.54
CA SER A 221 3.15 -4.95 3.81
C SER A 221 3.71 -5.85 4.92
N PHE A 222 4.10 -5.29 6.06
CA PHE A 222 4.60 -6.09 7.18
C PHE A 222 3.52 -7.03 7.72
N THR A 223 3.90 -8.28 8.05
CA THR A 223 3.00 -9.25 8.68
C THR A 223 2.65 -8.82 10.12
N PRO A 224 1.37 -8.74 10.50
CA PRO A 224 0.96 -8.45 11.88
C PRO A 224 1.52 -9.45 12.88
N ARG A 225 1.66 -9.03 14.14
CA ARG A 225 2.05 -9.92 15.24
C ARG A 225 1.05 -11.09 15.35
N GLY A 226 1.56 -12.30 15.52
CA GLY A 226 0.74 -13.51 15.67
C GLY A 226 0.15 -14.07 14.37
N ALA A 227 0.31 -13.37 13.23
CA ALA A 227 -0.12 -13.84 11.93
C ALA A 227 1.02 -14.55 11.16
N PRO A 228 0.72 -15.54 10.30
CA PRO A 228 1.67 -16.08 9.34
C PRO A 228 1.88 -15.11 8.17
N SER A 229 3.09 -15.05 7.62
CA SER A 229 3.35 -14.36 6.34
C SER A 229 2.57 -15.04 5.22
N THR A 230 2.42 -14.39 4.07
CA THR A 230 1.67 -14.96 2.94
C THR A 230 2.31 -16.26 2.42
N SER A 231 3.64 -16.35 2.43
CA SER A 231 4.38 -17.58 2.08
C SER A 231 4.24 -18.69 3.12
N ASP A 232 3.86 -18.36 4.36
CA ASP A 232 3.80 -19.32 5.44
C ASP A 232 2.43 -20.05 5.39
N GLY A 233 2.45 -21.39 5.32
CA GLY A 233 1.22 -22.19 5.31
C GLY A 233 0.48 -22.21 6.66
N ASN A 234 1.19 -22.02 7.78
CA ASN A 234 0.63 -22.05 9.14
C ASN A 234 1.33 -21.04 10.06
N VAL A 235 0.70 -20.75 11.21
CA VAL A 235 1.37 -20.00 12.30
C VAL A 235 2.54 -20.83 12.83
N THR A 236 3.73 -20.22 12.87
CA THR A 236 4.93 -20.83 13.43
C THR A 236 5.38 -20.10 14.70
N ALA A 237 6.35 -20.65 15.44
CA ALA A 237 6.91 -19.97 16.61
C ALA A 237 7.49 -18.58 16.27
N SER A 238 8.01 -18.38 15.05
CA SER A 238 8.51 -17.06 14.61
C SER A 238 7.39 -16.04 14.41
N SER A 239 6.15 -16.47 14.11
CA SER A 239 4.99 -15.60 14.03
C SER A 239 4.61 -14.93 15.35
N VAL A 240 4.91 -15.58 16.48
CA VAL A 240 4.51 -15.13 17.82
C VAL A 240 5.68 -14.56 18.61
N ASN A 241 6.82 -15.25 18.61
CA ASN A 241 7.95 -14.96 19.51
C ASN A 241 8.91 -13.91 18.95
N MET A 242 8.91 -13.68 17.64
CA MET A 242 10.02 -12.95 17.05
C MET A 242 9.78 -11.44 16.96
N GLN A 243 8.54 -10.93 16.80
CA GLN A 243 8.37 -9.50 16.46
C GLN A 243 7.03 -8.87 16.91
N PRO A 244 7.05 -7.65 17.48
CA PRO A 244 5.87 -6.98 18.05
C PRO A 244 4.84 -6.46 17.02
N GLY A 245 5.04 -6.70 15.71
CA GLY A 245 4.27 -6.04 14.66
C GLY A 245 4.67 -4.56 14.54
N THR A 246 3.86 -3.74 13.87
CA THR A 246 4.10 -2.30 13.75
C THR A 246 2.84 -1.48 14.05
N SER A 247 3.00 -0.30 14.65
CA SER A 247 1.88 0.61 14.92
C SER A 247 1.38 1.32 13.67
N VAL A 248 2.16 1.30 12.59
CA VAL A 248 1.84 1.92 11.29
C VAL A 248 1.29 0.93 10.26
N ASP A 249 0.81 -0.23 10.72
CA ASP A 249 0.38 -1.33 9.84
C ASP A 249 -0.81 -0.93 8.97
N ALA A 250 -1.81 -0.26 9.56
CA ALA A 250 -2.99 0.21 8.85
C ALA A 250 -2.65 1.26 7.79
N GLN A 251 -1.70 2.15 8.10
CA GLN A 251 -1.19 3.16 7.18
C GLN A 251 -0.43 2.51 6.02
N SER A 252 0.38 1.48 6.30
CA SER A 252 1.13 0.71 5.30
C SER A 252 0.17 -0.04 4.37
N MET A 253 -0.88 -0.63 4.95
CA MET A 253 -1.89 -1.36 4.19
C MET A 253 -2.73 -0.43 3.29
N ALA A 254 -3.11 0.76 3.78
CA ALA A 254 -3.75 1.79 2.95
C ALA A 254 -2.80 2.29 1.83
N LEU A 255 -1.50 2.44 2.11
CA LEU A 255 -0.50 2.78 1.10
C LEU A 255 -0.37 1.69 0.03
N SER A 256 -0.32 0.41 0.45
CA SER A 256 -0.35 -0.73 -0.47
C SER A 256 -1.57 -0.69 -1.36
N ALA A 257 -2.76 -0.44 -0.80
CA ALA A 257 -3.99 -0.37 -1.57
C ALA A 257 -3.99 0.75 -2.61
N CYS A 258 -3.54 1.96 -2.26
CA CYS A 258 -3.46 3.07 -3.21
C CYS A 258 -2.48 2.80 -4.35
N ILE A 259 -1.32 2.21 -4.05
CA ILE A 259 -0.34 1.84 -5.08
C ILE A 259 -0.88 0.69 -5.94
N TYR A 260 -1.43 -0.35 -5.33
CA TYR A 260 -1.98 -1.50 -6.03
C TYR A 260 -3.06 -1.12 -7.05
N HIS A 261 -4.06 -0.32 -6.65
CA HIS A 261 -5.12 0.13 -7.58
C HIS A 261 -4.58 0.98 -8.73
N SER A 262 -3.51 1.72 -8.47
CA SER A 262 -2.82 2.49 -9.51
C SER A 262 -2.09 1.57 -10.49
N LEU A 263 -1.35 0.58 -10.00
CA LEU A 263 -0.71 -0.43 -10.85
C LEU A 263 -1.77 -1.12 -11.72
N LEU A 264 -2.82 -1.68 -11.12
CA LEU A 264 -3.89 -2.39 -11.83
C LEU A 264 -4.56 -1.53 -12.92
N GLY A 265 -4.70 -0.21 -12.72
CA GLY A 265 -5.27 0.70 -13.71
C GLY A 265 -4.32 1.15 -14.83
N HIS A 266 -3.02 0.87 -14.73
CA HIS A 266 -1.98 1.40 -15.60
C HIS A 266 -1.09 0.36 -16.26
N LEU A 267 -1.07 -0.84 -15.70
CA LEU A 267 -0.17 -1.94 -16.04
C LEU A 267 -1.03 -3.15 -16.45
N PRO A 268 -0.97 -3.60 -17.72
CA PRO A 268 -1.71 -4.77 -18.20
C PRO A 268 -1.04 -6.10 -17.78
N GLU A 269 -0.40 -6.13 -16.62
CA GLU A 269 0.31 -7.28 -16.06
C GLU A 269 -0.58 -8.06 -15.10
N TYR A 270 -0.26 -9.33 -14.88
CA TYR A 270 -1.02 -10.18 -13.97
C TYR A 270 -1.00 -9.61 -12.55
N ASP A 271 -2.16 -9.58 -11.90
CA ASP A 271 -2.29 -9.08 -10.54
C ASP A 271 -2.05 -10.24 -9.55
N ARG A 272 -1.07 -10.09 -8.65
CA ARG A 272 -0.78 -11.11 -7.61
C ARG A 272 -1.20 -10.65 -6.22
N GLY A 273 -1.86 -9.50 -6.13
CA GLY A 273 -2.45 -8.96 -4.92
C GLY A 273 -1.48 -8.30 -3.93
N ILE A 274 -2.08 -7.81 -2.85
CA ILE A 274 -1.40 -7.28 -1.68
C ILE A 274 -1.16 -8.42 -0.69
N LYS A 275 0.08 -8.58 -0.25
CA LYS A 275 0.60 -9.67 0.55
C LYS A 275 1.23 -9.17 1.84
N ARG A 276 1.56 -10.11 2.74
CA ARG A 276 2.20 -9.87 4.03
C ARG A 276 3.52 -10.62 4.11
N ALA A 277 4.59 -9.92 4.47
CA ALA A 277 5.89 -10.55 4.67
C ALA A 277 6.67 -9.92 5.83
N ARG A 278 7.59 -10.69 6.42
CA ARG A 278 8.51 -10.23 7.48
C ARG A 278 9.88 -9.77 6.95
N PHE A 279 9.93 -9.27 5.71
CA PHE A 279 11.15 -8.72 5.12
C PHE A 279 11.79 -7.69 6.05
N ALA A 280 13.11 -7.75 6.21
CA ALA A 280 13.82 -6.93 7.20
C ALA A 280 13.54 -5.43 7.01
N VAL A 281 13.52 -4.94 5.77
CA VAL A 281 13.22 -3.52 5.47
C VAL A 281 11.81 -3.10 5.89
N LEU A 282 10.81 -3.99 5.81
CA LEU A 282 9.45 -3.70 6.29
C LEU A 282 9.37 -3.79 7.81
N ARG A 283 9.99 -4.83 8.37
CA ARG A 283 9.97 -5.16 9.79
C ARG A 283 10.71 -4.13 10.66
N LEU A 284 11.83 -3.59 10.17
CA LEU A 284 12.66 -2.63 10.90
C LEU A 284 12.21 -1.17 10.72
N THR A 285 11.32 -0.93 9.76
CA THR A 285 10.79 0.41 9.47
C THR A 285 9.59 0.70 10.37
N LYS A 286 9.57 1.91 10.94
CA LYS A 286 8.60 2.43 11.90
C LYS A 286 7.65 3.46 11.29
N VAL A 287 7.88 3.82 10.03
CA VAL A 287 7.01 4.66 9.20
C VAL A 287 6.21 3.78 8.23
N PRO A 288 5.10 4.25 7.63
CA PRO A 288 4.34 3.42 6.71
C PRO A 288 5.24 2.90 5.57
N ALA A 289 5.24 1.59 5.34
CA ALA A 289 6.25 0.92 4.52
C ALA A 289 5.63 -0.14 3.61
N VAL A 290 6.05 -0.14 2.34
CA VAL A 290 5.67 -1.15 1.35
C VAL A 290 6.89 -1.64 0.58
N LEU A 291 6.84 -2.89 0.13
CA LEU A 291 7.77 -3.43 -0.85
C LEU A 291 6.99 -3.84 -2.09
N ILE A 292 7.48 -3.42 -3.26
CA ILE A 292 6.84 -3.66 -4.55
C ILE A 292 7.75 -4.60 -5.33
N GLU A 293 7.19 -5.73 -5.74
CA GLU A 293 7.77 -6.60 -6.75
C GLU A 293 7.12 -6.26 -8.09
N GLY A 294 7.88 -5.65 -9.00
CA GLY A 294 7.34 -5.14 -10.26
C GLY A 294 7.06 -6.20 -11.34
N GLY A 295 7.45 -7.46 -11.11
CA GLY A 295 7.43 -8.55 -12.09
C GLY A 295 8.56 -9.54 -11.80
N PHE A 296 8.61 -10.68 -12.50
CA PHE A 296 9.57 -11.76 -12.28
C PHE A 296 10.72 -11.73 -13.31
N LEU A 297 11.95 -11.67 -12.83
CA LEU A 297 13.15 -11.75 -13.67
C LEU A 297 13.49 -13.16 -14.13
N THR A 298 12.86 -14.19 -13.54
CA THR A 298 12.99 -15.59 -13.95
C THR A 298 12.17 -15.93 -15.20
N GLU A 299 11.06 -15.22 -15.43
CA GLU A 299 10.23 -15.42 -16.63
C GLU A 299 10.80 -14.62 -17.82
N ARG A 300 10.81 -15.22 -19.00
CA ARG A 300 11.50 -14.69 -20.19
C ARG A 300 10.79 -13.48 -20.81
N GLY A 301 9.46 -13.48 -20.82
CA GLY A 301 8.65 -12.36 -21.27
C GLY A 301 8.78 -11.15 -20.34
N GLU A 302 8.61 -11.36 -19.04
CA GLU A 302 8.71 -10.31 -18.03
C GLU A 302 10.12 -9.75 -17.89
N SER A 303 11.16 -10.58 -17.85
CA SER A 303 12.53 -10.05 -17.84
C SER A 303 12.84 -9.18 -19.07
N LYS A 304 12.24 -9.48 -20.23
CA LYS A 304 12.33 -8.61 -21.42
C LYS A 304 11.54 -7.30 -21.22
N LEU A 305 10.33 -7.35 -20.66
CA LEU A 305 9.54 -6.16 -20.34
C LEU A 305 10.26 -5.27 -19.32
N ILE A 306 10.75 -5.85 -18.22
CA ILE A 306 11.52 -5.18 -17.19
C ILE A 306 12.78 -4.54 -17.78
N SER A 307 13.41 -5.16 -18.78
CA SER A 307 14.58 -4.58 -19.47
C SER A 307 14.26 -3.31 -20.28
N ASN A 308 13.00 -3.09 -20.64
CA ASN A 308 12.54 -1.92 -21.39
C ASN A 308 12.45 -0.67 -20.49
N LYS A 309 13.15 0.41 -20.88
CA LYS A 309 13.19 1.69 -20.15
C LYS A 309 11.83 2.37 -20.06
N ASP A 310 11.01 2.27 -21.11
CA ASP A 310 9.69 2.90 -21.17
C ASP A 310 8.69 2.15 -20.29
N TRP A 311 8.80 0.83 -20.24
CA TRP A 311 8.01 0.02 -19.32
C TRP A 311 8.33 0.38 -17.86
N ARG A 312 9.62 0.50 -17.50
CA ARG A 312 10.02 0.95 -16.16
C ARG A 312 9.57 2.39 -15.86
N ALA A 313 9.47 3.26 -16.86
CA ALA A 313 8.89 4.59 -16.71
C ALA A 313 7.38 4.54 -16.43
N LYS A 314 6.64 3.63 -17.08
CA LYS A 314 5.21 3.37 -16.77
C LYS A 314 5.03 2.87 -15.35
N LEU A 315 5.84 1.89 -14.92
CA LEU A 315 5.84 1.39 -13.54
C LEU A 315 6.10 2.53 -12.54
N ALA A 316 7.14 3.34 -12.76
CA ALA A 316 7.43 4.50 -11.92
C ALA A 316 6.26 5.50 -11.89
N GLY A 317 5.64 5.80 -13.03
CA GLY A 317 4.47 6.67 -13.11
C GLY A 317 3.28 6.14 -12.31
N ALA A 318 2.98 4.84 -12.43
CA ALA A 318 1.89 4.20 -11.71
C ALA A 318 2.13 4.18 -10.19
N ILE A 319 3.36 3.92 -9.72
CA ILE A 319 3.72 4.06 -8.31
C ILE A 319 3.53 5.51 -7.83
N GLY A 320 3.97 6.49 -8.62
CA GLY A 320 3.82 7.91 -8.30
C GLY A 320 2.36 8.34 -8.13
N ILE A 321 1.46 7.89 -9.02
CA ILE A 321 0.01 8.13 -8.92
C ILE A 321 -0.57 7.45 -7.67
N GLY A 322 -0.11 6.24 -7.34
CA GLY A 322 -0.51 5.54 -6.13
C GLY A 322 -0.15 6.29 -4.84
N ILE A 323 1.06 6.84 -4.77
CA ILE A 323 1.52 7.65 -3.64
C ILE A 323 0.73 8.97 -3.53
N GLU A 324 0.41 9.60 -4.66
CA GLU A 324 -0.47 10.78 -4.69
C GLU A 324 -1.87 10.44 -4.18
N ASN A 325 -2.44 9.32 -4.62
CA ASN A 325 -3.74 8.85 -4.13
C ASN A 325 -3.72 8.63 -2.61
N TYR A 326 -2.62 8.08 -2.08
CA TYR A 326 -2.43 7.92 -0.64
C TYR A 326 -2.38 9.27 0.10
N GLN A 327 -1.62 10.24 -0.42
CA GLN A 327 -1.56 11.60 0.14
C GLN A 327 -2.93 12.29 0.15
N ALA A 328 -3.78 11.99 -0.83
CA ALA A 328 -5.11 12.58 -0.95
C ALA A 328 -6.18 11.95 -0.03
N LEU A 329 -5.90 10.81 0.62
CA LEU A 329 -6.89 10.09 1.45
C LEU A 329 -7.54 10.96 2.55
N PRO A 330 -6.80 11.81 3.30
CA PRO A 330 -7.40 12.66 4.33
C PRO A 330 -8.40 13.68 3.80
N ILE A 331 -8.19 14.11 2.55
CA ILE A 331 -8.99 15.14 1.89
C ILE A 331 -10.20 14.50 1.22
N LYS A 332 -9.98 13.47 0.40
CA LYS A 332 -11.04 12.79 -0.38
C LYS A 332 -11.99 11.99 0.50
N LYS A 333 -11.50 11.45 1.63
CA LYS A 333 -12.26 10.60 2.57
C LYS A 333 -12.92 9.38 1.93
N GLN A 334 -12.42 8.94 0.78
CA GLN A 334 -12.90 7.77 0.05
C GLN A 334 -11.82 6.68 0.02
N PRO A 335 -12.19 5.39 -0.03
CA PRO A 335 -11.23 4.32 -0.27
C PRO A 335 -10.60 4.44 -1.67
N PRO A 336 -9.39 3.87 -1.88
CA PRO A 336 -8.83 3.77 -3.22
C PRO A 336 -9.75 2.93 -4.11
N THR A 337 -9.90 3.36 -5.35
CA THR A 337 -10.61 2.65 -6.43
C THR A 337 -9.69 2.55 -7.64
N LEU A 338 -10.04 1.71 -8.62
CA LEU A 338 -9.27 1.60 -9.86
C LEU A 338 -9.17 2.97 -10.56
N VAL A 339 -8.00 3.29 -11.11
CA VAL A 339 -7.82 4.58 -11.80
C VAL A 339 -8.79 4.76 -12.98
N ALA A 340 -9.12 3.68 -13.68
CA ALA A 340 -10.12 3.70 -14.74
C ALA A 340 -11.50 4.11 -14.20
N ASP A 341 -11.89 3.62 -13.02
CA ASP A 341 -13.15 3.97 -12.36
C ASP A 341 -13.15 5.42 -11.90
N TYR A 342 -12.04 5.86 -11.29
CA TYR A 342 -11.86 7.26 -10.91
C TYR A 342 -12.03 8.20 -12.11
N ARG A 343 -11.36 7.92 -13.23
CA ARG A 343 -11.46 8.73 -14.45
C ARG A 343 -12.85 8.73 -15.07
N ARG A 344 -13.57 7.61 -14.99
CA ARG A 344 -14.98 7.53 -15.40
C ARG A 344 -15.84 8.46 -14.54
N GLN A 345 -15.71 8.38 -13.21
CA GLN A 345 -16.47 9.21 -12.28
C GLN A 345 -16.17 10.70 -12.44
N THR A 346 -14.90 11.10 -12.58
CA THR A 346 -14.54 12.52 -12.79
C THR A 346 -15.07 13.09 -14.10
N LYS A 347 -15.18 12.26 -15.15
CA LYS A 347 -15.80 12.68 -16.42
C LYS A 347 -17.32 12.84 -16.32
N SER A 348 -17.96 12.16 -15.37
CA SER A 348 -19.40 12.21 -15.13
C SER A 348 -19.83 13.29 -14.13
N ALA A 349 -18.90 13.87 -13.37
CA ALA A 349 -19.17 15.02 -12.51
C ALA A 349 -19.10 16.33 -13.32
N PRO A 350 -20.10 17.22 -13.27
CA PRO A 350 -20.01 18.53 -13.89
C PRO A 350 -18.84 19.31 -13.28
N VAL A 351 -17.87 19.72 -14.10
CA VAL A 351 -16.74 20.55 -13.67
C VAL A 351 -17.15 22.02 -13.85
N GLU A 352 -17.27 22.78 -12.76
CA GLU A 352 -17.26 24.25 -12.86
C GLU A 352 -15.84 24.73 -13.18
N PRO A 353 -15.66 25.60 -14.18
CA PRO A 353 -14.35 26.05 -14.61
C PRO A 353 -13.74 27.02 -13.59
N VAL A 354 -12.59 26.66 -13.03
CA VAL A 354 -11.71 27.58 -12.30
C VAL A 354 -10.68 28.15 -13.30
N ILE A 355 -10.76 29.44 -13.58
CA ILE A 355 -9.76 30.18 -14.37
C ILE A 355 -8.58 30.51 -13.45
N GLN A 356 -7.36 30.19 -13.88
CA GLN A 356 -6.14 30.61 -13.19
C GLN A 356 -5.12 31.12 -14.21
N ASP A 357 -4.91 32.44 -14.19
CA ASP A 357 -3.87 33.15 -14.92
C ASP A 357 -2.53 33.08 -14.16
N GLY A 358 -1.41 33.01 -14.89
CA GLY A 358 -0.10 33.48 -14.40
C GLY A 358 1.09 32.57 -14.71
N ILE A 359 1.85 32.93 -15.75
CA ILE A 359 3.16 32.40 -16.15
C ILE A 359 4.27 33.25 -15.50
N VAL A 360 5.35 32.63 -14.96
CA VAL A 360 6.69 33.25 -14.85
C VAL A 360 7.81 32.20 -15.04
N LYS A 361 8.79 32.51 -15.91
CA LYS A 361 10.14 31.91 -16.09
C LYS A 361 11.17 32.82 -15.37
N ASP A 362 12.36 32.45 -14.88
CA ASP A 362 13.56 31.79 -15.44
C ASP A 362 14.56 31.53 -14.27
N ALA A 363 15.33 30.42 -14.23
CA ALA A 363 16.74 30.20 -14.65
C ALA A 363 17.86 30.43 -13.58
N GLY A 364 18.73 29.42 -13.40
CA GLY A 364 20.06 29.55 -12.78
C GLY A 364 20.50 28.39 -11.85
N GLY A 365 21.30 27.42 -12.34
CA GLY A 365 21.94 26.35 -11.53
C GLY A 365 23.10 26.87 -10.65
N THR A 366 23.79 26.11 -9.79
CA THR A 366 23.90 24.65 -9.55
C THR A 366 24.65 24.45 -8.23
N VAL A 367 24.19 23.58 -7.32
CA VAL A 367 24.92 22.47 -6.64
C VAL A 367 23.82 21.61 -5.97
N LYS A 368 23.79 20.29 -6.20
CA LYS A 368 22.72 19.40 -5.71
C LYS A 368 22.78 19.23 -4.19
N GLU A 369 21.74 19.72 -3.51
CA GLU A 369 21.45 19.59 -2.08
C GLU A 369 21.32 18.13 -1.57
N ALA A 370 21.30 17.15 -2.47
CA ALA A 370 20.95 15.76 -2.17
C ALA A 370 22.00 15.00 -1.33
N ASP A 371 23.30 15.24 -1.52
CA ASP A 371 24.37 14.53 -0.79
C ASP A 371 24.49 14.97 0.68
N ALA A 372 24.15 16.22 0.98
CA ALA A 372 24.24 16.75 2.36
C ALA A 372 23.18 16.13 3.28
N SER A 373 22.01 15.78 2.74
CA SER A 373 20.87 15.28 3.51
C SER A 373 21.09 13.87 4.08
N LEU A 374 21.79 12.99 3.36
CA LEU A 374 22.08 11.62 3.82
C LEU A 374 23.18 11.63 4.90
N LEU A 375 24.21 12.45 4.73
CA LEU A 375 25.31 12.59 5.69
C LEU A 375 24.86 13.16 7.04
N GLN A 376 23.91 14.10 7.02
CA GLN A 376 23.30 14.65 8.24
C GLN A 376 22.41 13.64 8.97
N LEU A 377 21.83 12.66 8.27
CA LEU A 377 20.83 11.75 8.82
C LEU A 377 21.43 10.48 9.44
N VAL A 378 22.53 9.96 8.90
CA VAL A 378 23.08 8.64 9.30
C VAL A 378 24.47 8.71 9.94
N GLY A 379 25.17 9.85 9.85
CA GLY A 379 26.52 10.06 10.39
C GLY A 379 27.65 9.48 9.51
N ARG A 380 28.82 10.13 9.47
CA ARG A 380 29.97 9.76 8.60
C ARG A 380 30.46 8.31 8.75
N SER A 381 30.32 7.71 9.93
CA SER A 381 30.88 6.36 10.22
C SER A 381 30.06 5.19 9.68
N ALA A 382 28.88 5.41 9.07
CA ALA A 382 28.08 4.34 8.48
C ALA A 382 28.36 4.07 6.98
N LEU A 383 29.12 4.96 6.32
CA LEU A 383 29.34 4.95 4.86
C LEU A 383 30.74 4.48 4.44
N LEU A 384 31.62 4.18 5.40
CA LEU A 384 33.00 3.76 5.14
C LEU A 384 33.32 2.47 5.91
N SER A 385 33.03 1.34 5.30
CA SER A 385 33.72 0.08 5.59
C SER A 385 34.12 -0.57 4.26
N GLN A 386 35.41 -0.51 3.96
CA GLN A 386 36.11 -1.16 2.85
C GLN A 386 37.44 -1.72 3.43
N PRO A 387 38.02 -2.76 2.82
CA PRO A 387 38.13 -4.10 3.38
C PRO A 387 39.46 -4.32 4.09
N ARG A 388 39.50 -5.27 5.04
CA ARG A 388 40.77 -5.88 5.46
C ARG A 388 40.70 -7.40 5.38
N THR A 389 41.69 -7.91 4.67
CA THR A 389 42.12 -9.29 4.52
C THR A 389 42.49 -9.90 5.87
N SER A 390 41.84 -11.02 6.22
CA SER A 390 42.44 -12.13 6.96
C SER A 390 41.45 -13.30 6.93
N THR A 391 41.81 -14.40 6.28
CA THR A 391 41.23 -15.71 6.55
C THR A 391 41.53 -16.08 8.01
N PRO A 392 40.54 -16.59 8.78
CA PRO A 392 40.37 -18.05 8.84
C PRO A 392 38.94 -18.58 9.02
N ALA A 393 38.78 -19.87 8.66
CA ALA A 393 37.83 -20.91 9.05
C ALA A 393 36.29 -20.71 8.89
N PRO A 394 35.56 -21.76 8.42
CA PRO A 394 34.17 -21.64 8.02
C PRO A 394 33.27 -21.64 9.26
N THR A 395 32.52 -20.55 9.44
CA THR A 395 31.36 -20.53 10.33
C THR A 395 30.19 -19.91 9.58
N ALA A 396 29.02 -20.54 9.77
CA ALA A 396 27.82 -20.48 8.96
C ALA A 396 27.42 -19.07 8.50
N SER A 397 27.37 -18.89 7.18
CA SER A 397 26.68 -17.78 6.53
C SER A 397 25.20 -17.82 6.88
N LEU A 398 24.70 -16.77 7.52
CA LEU A 398 23.28 -16.45 7.55
C LEU A 398 22.86 -16.09 6.13
N GLU A 399 22.35 -17.10 5.44
CA GLU A 399 21.83 -17.04 4.07
C GLU A 399 20.74 -15.97 3.97
N SER A 400 20.92 -15.07 3.00
CA SER A 400 19.82 -14.51 2.25
C SER A 400 19.12 -15.68 1.54
N ALA A 401 18.10 -16.23 2.18
CA ALA A 401 17.29 -17.27 1.57
C ALA A 401 16.70 -16.76 0.24
N PRO A 402 16.70 -17.56 -0.83
CA PRO A 402 15.97 -17.23 -2.05
C PRO A 402 14.49 -16.98 -1.71
N ILE A 403 13.88 -15.98 -2.34
CA ILE A 403 12.45 -15.71 -2.21
C ILE A 403 11.70 -16.75 -3.05
N VAL A 404 11.37 -17.90 -2.47
CA VAL A 404 10.28 -18.80 -2.88
C VAL A 404 9.89 -19.68 -1.67
N PRO A 405 8.65 -20.18 -1.57
CA PRO A 405 8.01 -20.61 -0.31
C PRO A 405 8.73 -21.71 0.46
#